data_AF-Q138H7-F1
#
_entry.id   AF-Q138H7-F1
#
_cell.length_a   1.000
_cell.length_b   1.000
_cell.length_c   1.000
_cell.angle_alpha   90.00
_cell.angle_beta   90.00
_cell.angle_gamma   90.00
#
_symmetry.space_group_name_H-M   'P 1'
#
loop_
_entity.id
_entity.type
_entity.pdbx_description
1 polymer ?
#
loop_
_entity_poly.entity_id
_entity_poly.type
_entity_poly.pdbx_seq_one_letter_code
_entity_poly.pdbx_strand_id
1 'polypeptide(L)'
;MNTIFIGGSRHVSRLPPEVKKRLDNVVASGHRVIVGDANGADKAVQKHFLDKHYDKVTVFCSGSAPRNNLGPWVIHQVDAPKSAKGFQFYAAKDREMAREADFGLMIWDGKSPGTVLNVLRLALAGKIAVLFNIPDKDVVNIKSVDAWRNFIAHCSDELRKDVKERATPDEWRLVETSSQPTFLSSMEEAPTAEAEGAPPAEAPEDIAAEADPTSLPEGPSLDDVVKALNDALARADTSAIKETLGQFARDRGMSQVARETGLARESLYRSLDSKGNPEFTTILKVLSSVGLRLEVKPDEGKTET
;
A
#
# COMPACT_ATOMS: atom_id res chain seq x y z
N MET A 1 -8.49 17.94 6.26
CA MET A 1 -9.87 17.57 5.89
C MET A 1 -9.74 16.55 4.79
N ASN A 2 -10.21 15.33 5.03
CA ASN A 2 -9.91 14.19 4.17
C ASN A 2 -11.16 13.78 3.38
N THR A 3 -10.97 13.09 2.26
CA THR A 3 -12.02 12.46 1.44
C THR A 3 -12.09 10.97 1.74
N ILE A 4 -13.28 10.48 2.09
CA ILE A 4 -13.51 9.09 2.50
C ILE A 4 -14.36 8.39 1.47
N PHE A 5 -13.82 7.33 0.88
CA PHE A 5 -14.62 6.44 0.05
C PHE A 5 -15.39 5.46 0.93
N ILE A 6 -16.71 5.59 0.97
CA ILE A 6 -17.58 4.67 1.70
C ILE A 6 -18.36 3.83 0.68
N GLY A 7 -18.25 2.50 0.79
CA GLY A 7 -18.96 1.58 -0.08
C GLY A 7 -19.25 0.26 0.62
N GLY A 8 -19.96 -0.64 -0.07
CA GLY A 8 -20.13 -1.99 0.47
C GLY A 8 -21.07 -2.91 -0.29
N SER A 9 -21.41 -4.01 0.37
CA SER A 9 -22.19 -5.11 -0.19
C SER A 9 -23.64 -4.72 -0.50
N ARG A 10 -24.13 -5.18 -1.66
CA ARG A 10 -25.51 -4.94 -2.11
C ARG A 10 -26.58 -5.59 -1.23
N HIS A 11 -26.23 -6.63 -0.48
CA HIS A 11 -27.14 -7.31 0.45
C HIS A 11 -27.19 -6.65 1.85
N VAL A 12 -26.38 -5.63 2.11
CA VAL A 12 -26.37 -4.92 3.39
C VAL A 12 -27.35 -3.74 3.32
N SER A 13 -28.62 -3.97 3.67
CA SER A 13 -29.63 -2.91 3.67
C SER A 13 -29.70 -2.11 4.98
N ARG A 14 -29.07 -2.60 6.05
CA ARG A 14 -29.08 -1.97 7.37
C ARG A 14 -27.65 -1.91 7.94
N LEU A 15 -27.24 -0.72 8.34
CA LEU A 15 -25.93 -0.50 8.96
C LEU A 15 -25.92 -0.94 10.43
N PRO A 16 -24.93 -1.74 10.86
CA PRO A 16 -24.71 -2.03 12.27
C PRO A 16 -24.42 -0.76 13.09
N PRO A 17 -24.69 -0.77 14.41
CA PRO A 17 -24.41 0.37 15.29
C PRO A 17 -22.95 0.86 15.22
N GLU A 18 -21.99 -0.06 15.17
CA GLU A 18 -20.56 0.28 15.08
C GLU A 18 -20.21 1.05 13.81
N VAL A 19 -20.81 0.67 12.68
CA VAL A 19 -20.64 1.38 11.40
C VAL A 19 -21.25 2.77 11.53
N LYS A 20 -22.47 2.88 12.05
CA LYS A 20 -23.14 4.18 12.26
C LYS A 20 -22.33 5.12 13.16
N LYS A 21 -21.75 4.60 14.24
CA LYS A 21 -20.87 5.36 15.13
C LYS A 21 -19.67 5.93 14.38
N ARG A 22 -19.08 5.17 13.46
CA ARG A 22 -17.99 5.67 12.62
C ARG A 22 -18.45 6.71 11.61
N LEU A 23 -19.62 6.55 11.01
CA LEU A 23 -20.20 7.58 10.15
C LEU A 23 -20.49 8.87 10.93
N ASP A 24 -20.94 8.76 12.18
CA ASP A 24 -21.15 9.91 13.05
C ASP A 24 -19.84 10.64 13.35
N ASN A 25 -18.73 9.91 13.54
CA ASN A 25 -17.40 10.53 13.67
C ASN A 25 -16.95 11.24 12.39
N VAL A 26 -17.30 10.70 11.21
CA VAL A 26 -17.05 11.34 9.91
C VAL A 26 -17.78 12.68 9.80
N VAL A 27 -19.05 12.71 10.23
CA VAL A 27 -19.86 13.95 10.29
C VAL A 27 -19.22 14.95 11.26
N ALA A 28 -18.91 14.52 12.48
CA ALA A 28 -18.33 15.39 13.51
C ALA A 28 -16.97 15.98 13.08
N SER A 29 -16.17 15.21 12.33
CA SER A 29 -14.86 15.64 11.83
C SER A 29 -14.95 16.45 10.52
N GLY A 30 -16.14 16.57 9.93
CA GLY A 30 -16.38 17.36 8.72
C GLY A 30 -15.65 16.86 7.47
N HIS A 31 -15.34 15.55 7.40
CA HIS A 31 -14.66 14.93 6.25
C HIS A 31 -15.57 14.80 5.03
N ARG A 32 -15.00 14.93 3.83
CA ARG A 32 -15.76 14.72 2.59
C ARG A 32 -16.06 13.24 2.44
N VAL A 33 -17.25 12.90 1.95
CA VAL A 33 -17.65 11.53 1.68
C VAL A 33 -17.89 11.37 0.20
N ILE A 34 -17.30 10.35 -0.38
CA ILE A 34 -17.66 9.86 -1.71
C ILE A 34 -18.28 8.48 -1.55
N VAL A 35 -19.45 8.29 -2.16
CA VAL A 35 -20.25 7.06 -2.04
C VAL A 35 -20.82 6.68 -3.38
N GLY A 36 -20.99 5.38 -3.61
CA GLY A 36 -21.65 4.91 -4.81
C GLY A 36 -23.17 5.10 -4.82
N ASP A 37 -23.76 4.88 -5.99
CA ASP A 37 -25.20 4.88 -6.23
C ASP A 37 -25.87 3.50 -6.08
N ALA A 38 -25.17 2.45 -5.62
CA ALA A 38 -25.72 1.10 -5.60
C ALA A 38 -26.82 0.91 -4.53
N ASN A 39 -27.63 -0.14 -4.69
CA ASN A 39 -28.47 -0.62 -3.59
C ASN A 39 -27.60 -1.31 -2.51
N GLY A 40 -28.15 -1.50 -1.31
CA GLY A 40 -27.44 -2.10 -0.19
C GLY A 40 -26.67 -1.06 0.61
N ALA A 41 -25.40 -1.34 0.90
CA ALA A 41 -24.60 -0.54 1.83
C ALA A 41 -24.53 0.93 1.42
N ASP A 42 -24.25 1.20 0.14
CA ASP A 42 -24.20 2.55 -0.43
C ASP A 42 -25.49 3.35 -0.14
N LYS A 43 -26.65 2.79 -0.45
CA LYS A 43 -27.96 3.41 -0.17
C LYS A 43 -28.21 3.57 1.33
N ALA A 44 -27.78 2.64 2.16
CA ALA A 44 -27.93 2.72 3.61
C ALA A 44 -27.03 3.81 4.22
N VAL A 45 -25.82 3.98 3.67
CA VAL A 45 -24.88 5.06 4.01
C VAL A 45 -25.43 6.42 3.58
N GLN A 46 -25.94 6.53 2.34
CA GLN A 46 -26.65 7.72 1.88
C GLN A 46 -27.79 8.05 2.84
N LYS A 47 -28.66 7.10 3.17
CA LYS A 47 -29.75 7.35 4.12
C LYS A 47 -29.26 7.88 5.47
N HIS A 48 -28.19 7.29 6.02
CA HIS A 48 -27.62 7.75 7.29
C HIS A 48 -27.15 9.21 7.23
N PHE A 49 -26.49 9.62 6.15
CA PHE A 49 -26.05 11.02 5.99
C PHE A 49 -27.22 11.98 5.73
N LEU A 50 -28.28 11.54 5.04
CA LEU A 50 -29.50 12.32 4.88
C LEU A 50 -30.16 12.59 6.24
N ASP A 51 -30.31 11.55 7.06
CA ASP A 51 -30.91 11.64 8.40
C ASP A 51 -30.10 12.57 9.34
N LYS A 52 -28.79 12.73 9.07
CA LYS A 52 -27.89 13.64 9.80
C LYS A 52 -27.79 15.03 9.17
N HIS A 53 -28.52 15.30 8.08
CA HIS A 53 -28.43 16.53 7.30
C HIS A 53 -26.99 16.86 6.87
N TYR A 54 -26.19 15.84 6.56
CA TYR A 54 -24.80 16.04 6.17
C TYR A 54 -24.69 16.38 4.68
N ASP A 55 -24.04 17.48 4.35
CA ASP A 55 -24.00 18.07 3.00
C ASP A 55 -22.72 17.76 2.21
N LYS A 56 -21.62 17.40 2.89
CA LYS A 56 -20.31 17.09 2.28
C LYS A 56 -20.23 15.68 1.67
N VAL A 57 -21.29 15.26 0.98
CA VAL A 57 -21.35 13.97 0.29
C VAL A 57 -21.37 14.19 -1.23
N THR A 58 -20.68 13.34 -1.98
CA THR A 58 -20.73 13.28 -3.43
C THR A 58 -21.07 11.86 -3.87
N VAL A 59 -22.10 11.72 -4.71
CA VAL A 59 -22.58 10.41 -5.17
C VAL A 59 -21.98 10.10 -6.54
N PHE A 60 -21.25 8.99 -6.63
CA PHE A 60 -20.63 8.53 -7.87
C PHE A 60 -21.53 7.53 -8.58
N CYS A 61 -21.78 7.79 -9.86
CA CYS A 61 -22.53 6.87 -10.73
C CYS A 61 -21.79 6.57 -12.03
N SER A 62 -21.98 5.35 -12.51
CA SER A 62 -21.53 4.95 -13.84
C SER A 62 -22.59 5.33 -14.85
N GLY A 63 -22.22 6.12 -15.86
CA GLY A 63 -23.13 6.58 -16.91
C GLY A 63 -23.96 7.81 -16.55
N SER A 64 -25.01 8.05 -17.34
CA SER A 64 -25.71 9.34 -17.40
C SER A 64 -26.66 9.64 -16.24
N ALA A 65 -26.99 8.67 -15.39
CA ALA A 65 -27.89 8.87 -14.25
C ALA A 65 -27.57 7.91 -13.08
N PRO A 66 -27.62 8.37 -11.82
CA PRO A 66 -27.43 7.51 -10.66
C PRO A 66 -28.65 6.62 -10.44
N ARG A 67 -28.41 5.38 -9.98
CA ARG A 67 -29.47 4.48 -9.51
C ARG A 67 -30.11 4.98 -8.21
N ASN A 68 -29.31 5.55 -7.32
CA ASN A 68 -29.78 6.16 -6.08
C ASN A 68 -28.97 7.42 -5.77
N ASN A 69 -29.68 8.50 -5.47
CA ASN A 69 -29.18 9.67 -4.74
C ASN A 69 -30.30 10.10 -3.79
N LEU A 70 -30.19 9.74 -2.51
CA LEU A 70 -31.26 9.96 -1.53
C LEU A 70 -31.31 11.40 -1.00
N GLY A 71 -30.21 12.13 -1.10
CA GLY A 71 -30.09 13.51 -0.64
C GLY A 71 -29.86 14.49 -1.79
N PRO A 72 -29.83 15.79 -1.51
CA PRO A 72 -29.55 16.84 -2.50
C PRO A 72 -28.04 16.94 -2.81
N TRP A 73 -27.34 15.82 -2.92
CA TRP A 73 -25.90 15.80 -3.10
C TRP A 73 -25.47 15.89 -4.56
N VAL A 74 -24.28 16.44 -4.76
CA VAL A 74 -23.62 16.51 -6.07
C VAL A 74 -23.41 15.10 -6.61
N ILE A 75 -23.72 14.92 -7.89
CA ILE A 75 -23.50 13.68 -8.63
C ILE A 75 -22.19 13.83 -9.41
N HIS A 76 -21.26 12.91 -9.22
CA HIS A 76 -20.07 12.79 -10.06
C HIS A 76 -20.26 11.63 -11.03
N GLN A 77 -20.36 11.95 -12.32
CA GLN A 77 -20.58 10.97 -13.38
C GLN A 77 -19.24 10.47 -13.89
N VAL A 78 -19.10 9.15 -13.97
CA VAL A 78 -17.91 8.50 -14.51
C VAL A 78 -18.28 7.78 -15.79
N ASP A 79 -17.63 8.16 -16.87
CA ASP A 79 -17.78 7.52 -18.17
C ASP A 79 -17.10 6.15 -18.15
N ALA A 80 -17.90 5.09 -18.19
CA ALA A 80 -17.37 3.75 -18.40
C ALA A 80 -16.98 3.57 -19.88
N PRO A 81 -15.92 2.80 -20.19
CA PRO A 81 -15.58 2.47 -21.56
C PRO A 81 -16.79 1.90 -22.31
N LYS A 82 -16.99 2.29 -23.58
CA LYS A 82 -18.15 1.85 -24.39
C LYS A 82 -18.26 0.32 -24.53
N SER A 83 -17.15 -0.40 -24.34
CA SER A 83 -17.06 -1.86 -24.35
C SER A 83 -17.38 -2.53 -23.00
N ALA A 84 -17.43 -1.77 -21.90
CA ALA A 84 -17.62 -2.32 -20.56
C ALA A 84 -19.09 -2.71 -20.36
N LYS A 85 -19.34 -3.99 -20.13
CA LYS A 85 -20.66 -4.54 -19.79
C LYS A 85 -20.67 -5.12 -18.37
N GLY A 86 -21.85 -5.17 -17.77
CA GLY A 86 -22.06 -5.81 -16.48
C GLY A 86 -21.24 -5.19 -15.36
N PHE A 87 -20.47 -6.00 -14.64
CA PHE A 87 -19.68 -5.55 -13.48
C PHE A 87 -18.56 -4.58 -13.85
N GLN A 88 -17.96 -4.68 -15.05
CA GLN A 88 -16.89 -3.77 -15.48
C GLN A 88 -17.39 -2.33 -15.69
N PHE A 89 -18.66 -2.17 -16.06
CA PHE A 89 -19.30 -0.86 -16.19
C PHE A 89 -19.35 -0.13 -14.84
N TYR A 90 -19.72 -0.85 -13.77
CA TYR A 90 -19.77 -0.30 -12.41
C TYR A 90 -18.38 -0.15 -11.78
N ALA A 91 -17.39 -0.93 -12.23
CA ALA A 91 -16.03 -0.86 -11.72
C ALA A 91 -15.30 0.44 -12.09
N ALA A 92 -15.67 1.11 -13.20
CA ALA A 92 -15.02 2.35 -13.65
C ALA A 92 -15.13 3.46 -12.58
N LYS A 93 -16.34 3.72 -12.08
CA LYS A 93 -16.55 4.69 -11.00
C LYS A 93 -15.85 4.29 -9.70
N ASP A 94 -15.75 2.99 -9.41
CA ASP A 94 -15.15 2.50 -8.18
C ASP A 94 -13.65 2.75 -8.15
N ARG A 95 -12.98 2.62 -9.32
CA ARG A 95 -11.57 2.99 -9.49
C ARG A 95 -11.37 4.48 -9.29
N GLU A 96 -12.28 5.30 -9.80
CA GLU A 96 -12.19 6.74 -9.61
C GLU A 96 -12.42 7.15 -8.15
N MET A 97 -13.42 6.57 -7.48
CA MET A 97 -13.61 6.76 -6.03
C MET A 97 -12.36 6.35 -5.24
N ALA A 98 -11.78 5.18 -5.55
CA ALA A 98 -10.55 4.74 -4.90
C ALA A 98 -9.37 5.67 -5.20
N ARG A 99 -9.30 6.31 -6.38
CA ARG A 99 -8.27 7.28 -6.76
C ARG A 99 -8.46 8.64 -6.08
N GLU A 100 -9.68 9.09 -5.81
CA GLU A 100 -9.95 10.40 -5.19
C GLU A 100 -9.90 10.37 -3.64
N ALA A 101 -10.22 9.25 -3.01
CA ALA A 101 -10.23 9.16 -1.55
C ALA A 101 -8.84 9.23 -0.91
N ASP A 102 -8.74 9.65 0.35
CA ASP A 102 -7.52 9.51 1.16
C ASP A 102 -7.49 8.17 1.90
N PHE A 103 -8.67 7.65 2.25
CA PHE A 103 -8.87 6.31 2.82
C PHE A 103 -10.27 5.80 2.52
N GLY A 104 -10.48 4.49 2.65
CA GLY A 104 -11.78 3.87 2.42
C GLY A 104 -12.37 3.18 3.64
N LEU A 105 -13.70 3.15 3.69
CA LEU A 105 -14.50 2.38 4.63
C LEU A 105 -15.43 1.46 3.84
N MET A 106 -15.19 0.16 3.93
CA MET A 106 -15.91 -0.87 3.20
C MET A 106 -16.80 -1.68 4.14
N ILE A 107 -18.08 -1.82 3.81
CA ILE A 107 -19.06 -2.51 4.63
C ILE A 107 -19.42 -3.82 3.94
N TRP A 108 -19.02 -4.94 4.52
CA TRP A 108 -18.98 -6.23 3.84
C TRP A 108 -19.84 -7.31 4.51
N ASP A 109 -20.50 -8.11 3.69
CA ASP A 109 -21.40 -9.20 4.08
C ASP A 109 -20.70 -10.57 4.11
N GLY A 110 -19.37 -10.62 4.02
CA GLY A 110 -18.60 -11.85 3.92
C GLY A 110 -18.62 -12.51 2.54
N LYS A 111 -19.34 -11.95 1.56
CA LYS A 111 -19.61 -12.62 0.27
C LYS A 111 -19.40 -11.75 -0.96
N SER A 112 -19.52 -10.43 -0.85
CA SER A 112 -19.48 -9.54 -2.02
C SER A 112 -18.07 -9.44 -2.62
N PRO A 113 -17.84 -9.88 -3.86
CA PRO A 113 -16.55 -9.74 -4.53
C PRO A 113 -16.25 -8.28 -4.88
N GLY A 114 -17.29 -7.50 -5.21
CA GLY A 114 -17.14 -6.09 -5.56
C GLY A 114 -16.63 -5.25 -4.38
N THR A 115 -17.06 -5.56 -3.16
CA THR A 115 -16.56 -4.88 -1.96
C THR A 115 -15.09 -5.19 -1.74
N VAL A 116 -14.68 -6.45 -1.88
CA VAL A 116 -13.28 -6.88 -1.75
C VAL A 116 -12.39 -6.30 -2.85
N LEU A 117 -12.91 -6.13 -4.08
CA LEU A 117 -12.22 -5.42 -5.15
C LEU A 117 -12.05 -3.92 -4.85
N ASN A 118 -12.99 -3.28 -4.18
CA ASN A 118 -12.82 -1.88 -3.76
C ASN A 118 -11.71 -1.73 -2.70
N VAL A 119 -11.58 -2.71 -1.80
CA VAL A 119 -10.43 -2.79 -0.89
C VAL A 119 -9.12 -2.94 -1.69
N LEU A 120 -9.08 -3.82 -2.70
CA LEU A 120 -7.91 -3.98 -3.56
C LEU A 120 -7.53 -2.67 -4.25
N ARG A 121 -8.50 -1.96 -4.84
CA ARG A 121 -8.26 -0.70 -5.55
C ARG A 121 -7.69 0.38 -4.64
N LEU A 122 -8.15 0.46 -3.40
CA LEU A 122 -7.56 1.34 -2.39
C LEU A 122 -6.13 0.93 -2.05
N ALA A 123 -5.88 -0.36 -1.84
CA ALA A 123 -4.55 -0.89 -1.55
C ALA A 123 -3.56 -0.66 -2.70
N LEU A 124 -3.99 -0.86 -3.95
CA LEU A 124 -3.22 -0.54 -5.15
C LEU A 124 -2.90 0.95 -5.27
N ALA A 125 -3.79 1.81 -4.79
CA ALA A 125 -3.57 3.25 -4.72
C ALA A 125 -2.75 3.70 -3.49
N GLY A 126 -2.23 2.76 -2.69
CA GLY A 126 -1.44 3.05 -1.47
C GLY A 126 -2.28 3.59 -0.31
N LYS A 127 -3.60 3.35 -0.31
CA LYS A 127 -4.55 3.91 0.66
C LYS A 127 -5.02 2.86 1.64
N ILE A 128 -5.31 3.32 2.86
CA ILE A 128 -5.84 2.46 3.92
C ILE A 128 -7.31 2.16 3.62
N ALA A 129 -7.67 0.89 3.59
CA ALA A 129 -9.03 0.41 3.52
C ALA A 129 -9.44 -0.24 4.85
N VAL A 130 -10.46 0.31 5.51
CA VAL A 130 -11.08 -0.25 6.71
C VAL A 130 -12.27 -1.10 6.28
N LEU A 131 -12.16 -2.42 6.44
CA LEU A 131 -13.21 -3.37 6.07
C LEU A 131 -13.99 -3.82 7.31
N PHE A 132 -15.28 -3.49 7.37
CA PHE A 132 -16.23 -4.01 8.34
C PHE A 132 -16.81 -5.31 7.84
N ASN A 133 -16.47 -6.42 8.46
CA ASN A 133 -17.10 -7.69 8.19
C ASN A 133 -18.28 -7.88 9.15
N ILE A 134 -19.49 -7.77 8.59
CA ILE A 134 -20.74 -7.77 9.37
C ILE A 134 -21.02 -9.13 10.01
N PRO A 135 -20.93 -10.27 9.28
CA PRO A 135 -21.11 -11.59 9.87
C PRO A 135 -20.28 -11.83 11.14
N ASP A 136 -18.98 -11.54 11.06
CA ASP A 136 -18.03 -11.89 12.13
C ASP A 136 -17.82 -10.74 13.14
N LYS A 137 -18.44 -9.58 12.88
CA LYS A 137 -18.38 -8.35 13.71
C LYS A 137 -16.95 -7.85 13.95
N ASP A 138 -16.05 -8.14 13.02
CA ASP A 138 -14.66 -7.73 13.05
C ASP A 138 -14.38 -6.60 12.06
N VAL A 139 -13.22 -5.98 12.26
CA VAL A 139 -12.75 -4.85 11.44
C VAL A 139 -11.33 -5.13 11.03
N VAL A 140 -11.09 -5.19 9.73
CA VAL A 140 -9.77 -5.45 9.15
C VAL A 140 -9.24 -4.18 8.50
N ASN A 141 -8.01 -3.78 8.84
CA ASN A 141 -7.35 -2.65 8.22
C ASN A 141 -6.35 -3.16 7.18
N ILE A 142 -6.63 -2.88 5.91
CA ILE A 142 -5.82 -3.32 4.78
C ILE A 142 -5.10 -2.10 4.21
N LYS A 143 -3.77 -2.07 4.36
CA LYS A 143 -2.94 -0.92 4.01
C LYS A 143 -2.07 -1.13 2.77
N SER A 144 -1.97 -2.37 2.30
CA SER A 144 -1.10 -2.76 1.19
C SER A 144 -1.72 -3.91 0.40
N VAL A 145 -1.18 -4.14 -0.80
CA VAL A 145 -1.59 -5.27 -1.63
C VAL A 145 -1.24 -6.60 -0.97
N ASP A 146 -0.15 -6.69 -0.22
CA ASP A 146 0.23 -7.89 0.54
C ASP A 146 -0.78 -8.19 1.66
N ALA A 147 -1.20 -7.17 2.42
CA ALA A 147 -2.25 -7.32 3.42
C ALA A 147 -3.58 -7.76 2.78
N TRP A 148 -3.89 -7.25 1.59
CA TRP A 148 -5.06 -7.69 0.82
C TRP A 148 -4.93 -9.14 0.35
N ARG A 149 -3.74 -9.57 -0.11
CA ARG A 149 -3.50 -10.97 -0.51
C ARG A 149 -3.62 -11.93 0.65
N ASN A 150 -3.08 -11.58 1.81
CA ASN A 150 -3.24 -12.37 3.03
C ASN A 150 -4.71 -12.46 3.42
N PHE A 151 -5.46 -11.35 3.34
CA PHE A 151 -6.89 -11.34 3.60
C PHE A 151 -7.68 -12.26 2.65
N ILE A 152 -7.49 -12.15 1.33
CA ILE A 152 -8.22 -12.97 0.35
C ILE A 152 -7.78 -14.45 0.40
N ALA A 153 -6.57 -14.76 0.88
CA ALA A 153 -6.10 -16.13 1.08
C ALA A 153 -6.85 -16.87 2.22
N HIS A 154 -7.49 -16.14 3.14
CA HIS A 154 -8.33 -16.73 4.19
C HIS A 154 -9.83 -16.72 3.85
N CYS A 155 -10.19 -16.19 2.67
CA CYS A 155 -11.55 -16.21 2.15
C CYS A 155 -11.90 -17.53 1.45
N SER A 156 -13.19 -17.79 1.23
CA SER A 156 -13.66 -18.99 0.53
C SER A 156 -13.17 -19.05 -0.92
N ASP A 157 -13.02 -20.27 -1.45
CA ASP A 157 -12.59 -20.49 -2.84
C ASP A 157 -13.54 -19.87 -3.86
N GLU A 158 -14.83 -19.89 -3.59
CA GLU A 158 -15.85 -19.26 -4.45
C GLU A 158 -15.62 -17.76 -4.53
N LEU A 159 -15.37 -17.12 -3.39
CA LEU A 159 -15.11 -15.68 -3.35
C LEU A 159 -13.80 -15.33 -4.07
N ARG A 160 -12.74 -16.13 -3.87
CA ARG A 160 -11.46 -15.95 -4.58
C ARG A 160 -11.66 -16.01 -6.09
N LYS A 161 -12.39 -17.01 -6.57
CA LYS A 161 -12.70 -17.19 -7.99
C LYS A 161 -13.49 -16.01 -8.54
N ASP A 162 -14.55 -15.61 -7.83
CA ASP A 162 -15.39 -14.48 -8.23
C ASP A 162 -14.63 -13.15 -8.28
N VAL A 163 -13.70 -12.91 -7.33
CA VAL A 163 -12.83 -11.73 -7.33
C VAL A 163 -11.92 -11.75 -8.54
N LYS A 164 -11.30 -12.90 -8.85
CA LYS A 164 -10.41 -13.06 -10.00
C LYS A 164 -11.12 -12.87 -11.33
N GLU A 165 -12.34 -13.40 -11.49
CA GLU A 165 -13.16 -13.22 -12.70
C GLU A 165 -13.61 -11.77 -12.90
N ARG A 166 -13.74 -11.00 -11.80
CA ARG A 166 -14.23 -9.62 -11.83
C ARG A 166 -13.14 -8.55 -11.87
N ALA A 167 -11.91 -8.90 -11.47
CA ALA A 167 -10.75 -8.03 -11.62
C ALA A 167 -10.42 -7.85 -13.12
N THR A 168 -9.89 -6.67 -13.47
CA THR A 168 -9.29 -6.50 -14.80
C THR A 168 -7.93 -7.19 -14.86
N PRO A 169 -7.46 -7.58 -16.06
CA PRO A 169 -6.11 -8.11 -16.25
C PRO A 169 -5.04 -7.18 -15.68
N ASP A 170 -5.20 -5.87 -15.81
CA ASP A 170 -4.25 -4.88 -15.27
C ASP A 170 -4.26 -4.84 -13.73
N GLU A 171 -5.44 -4.84 -13.10
CA GLU A 171 -5.55 -4.96 -11.63
C GLU A 171 -4.86 -6.24 -11.15
N TRP A 172 -5.05 -7.35 -11.85
CA TRP A 172 -4.44 -8.63 -11.47
C TRP A 172 -2.93 -8.67 -11.72
N ARG A 173 -2.47 -8.07 -12.81
CA ARG A 173 -1.04 -7.90 -13.10
C ARG A 173 -0.36 -7.06 -12.02
N LEU A 174 -1.00 -6.00 -11.54
CA LEU A 174 -0.48 -5.20 -10.43
C LEU A 174 -0.42 -6.00 -9.14
N VAL A 175 -1.44 -6.83 -8.87
CA VAL A 175 -1.40 -7.78 -7.75
C VAL A 175 -0.27 -8.80 -7.91
N GLU A 176 -0.01 -9.34 -9.10
CA GLU A 176 1.04 -10.34 -9.34
C GLU A 176 2.44 -9.74 -9.31
N THR A 177 2.62 -8.52 -9.83
CA THR A 177 3.90 -7.80 -9.80
C THR A 177 4.25 -7.29 -8.41
N SER A 178 3.27 -7.01 -7.55
CA SER A 178 3.56 -6.76 -6.13
C SER A 178 3.92 -8.04 -5.36
N SER A 179 3.90 -9.25 -5.95
CA SER A 179 3.99 -10.57 -5.27
C SER A 179 5.40 -11.10 -5.05
N GLN A 180 6.37 -10.27 -4.71
CA GLN A 180 7.61 -10.77 -4.11
C GLN A 180 7.56 -10.44 -2.62
N PRO A 181 7.46 -11.45 -1.72
CA PRO A 181 7.30 -11.23 -0.29
C PRO A 181 8.53 -10.52 0.25
N THR A 182 8.32 -9.43 0.99
CA THR A 182 9.34 -8.85 1.87
C THR A 182 9.64 -9.87 2.97
N PHE A 183 10.77 -10.57 2.83
CA PHE A 183 11.32 -11.55 3.77
C PHE A 183 11.41 -11.06 5.24
N LEU A 184 11.26 -9.75 5.46
CA LEU A 184 11.45 -9.08 6.75
C LEU A 184 10.19 -8.95 7.62
N SER A 185 8.97 -9.16 7.09
CA SER A 185 7.74 -8.95 7.89
C SER A 185 7.56 -9.98 9.02
N SER A 186 8.31 -11.09 9.00
CA SER A 186 8.21 -12.18 9.98
C SER A 186 9.16 -12.02 11.18
N MET A 187 10.01 -10.98 11.20
CA MET A 187 11.06 -10.80 12.22
C MET A 187 10.77 -9.67 13.23
N GLU A 188 9.61 -9.02 13.16
CA GLU A 188 9.24 -7.91 14.07
C GLU A 188 8.72 -8.36 15.45
N GLU A 189 8.63 -9.67 15.74
CA GLU A 189 8.32 -10.19 17.08
C GLU A 189 9.48 -11.02 17.64
N ALA A 190 10.47 -10.34 18.23
CA ALA A 190 11.39 -10.92 19.21
C ALA A 190 11.76 -9.87 20.27
N PRO A 191 11.92 -10.26 21.54
CA PRO A 191 11.84 -9.35 22.68
C PRO A 191 13.08 -8.46 22.79
N THR A 192 12.85 -7.20 23.16
CA THR A 192 13.86 -6.21 23.52
C THR A 192 14.72 -6.73 24.68
N ALA A 193 16.00 -6.98 24.41
CA ALA A 193 17.02 -7.12 25.43
C ALA A 193 17.66 -5.74 25.67
N GLU A 194 17.79 -5.42 26.94
CA GLU A 194 18.24 -4.17 27.53
C GLU A 194 19.65 -3.77 27.07
N ALA A 195 19.86 -2.47 26.83
CA ALA A 195 21.18 -1.86 26.75
C ALA A 195 21.17 -0.58 27.59
N GLU A 196 21.71 -0.69 28.79
CA GLU A 196 22.07 0.42 29.66
C GLU A 196 23.27 1.20 29.09
N GLY A 197 23.18 2.54 29.17
CA GLY A 197 24.28 3.43 29.54
C GLY A 197 25.42 3.68 28.54
N ALA A 198 25.40 4.84 27.87
CA ALA A 198 26.59 5.65 27.56
C ALA A 198 26.21 7.09 27.12
N PRO A 199 27.07 8.10 27.35
CA PRO A 199 26.72 9.52 27.55
C PRO A 199 26.70 10.35 26.25
N PRO A 200 26.28 11.64 26.28
CA PRO A 200 26.14 12.44 25.06
C PRO A 200 27.51 12.92 24.58
N ALA A 201 27.85 12.63 23.33
CA ALA A 201 29.03 13.17 22.67
C ALA A 201 28.63 14.37 21.81
N GLU A 202 29.27 15.49 22.13
CA GLU A 202 29.22 16.78 21.45
C GLU A 202 29.70 16.68 19.99
N ALA A 203 29.12 17.53 19.13
CA ALA A 203 29.53 17.70 17.75
C ALA A 203 30.89 18.40 17.64
N PRO A 204 31.67 18.14 16.58
CA PRO A 204 32.58 19.13 16.05
C PRO A 204 32.07 19.72 14.74
N GLU A 205 32.27 21.03 14.65
CA GLU A 205 32.03 21.93 13.54
C GLU A 205 32.98 21.71 12.36
N ASP A 206 32.46 22.09 11.18
CA ASP A 206 33.11 22.65 9.99
C ASP A 206 34.58 22.34 9.66
N ILE A 207 34.79 21.73 8.49
CA ILE A 207 35.84 22.16 7.57
C ILE A 207 35.24 22.26 6.16
N ALA A 208 35.02 23.50 5.74
CA ALA A 208 34.79 23.87 4.36
C ALA A 208 36.07 23.71 3.54
N ALA A 209 35.96 23.07 2.38
CA ALA A 209 36.95 23.17 1.30
C ALA A 209 36.21 23.38 0.00
N GLU A 210 36.50 24.52 -0.62
CA GLU A 210 35.95 25.03 -1.88
C GLU A 210 36.35 24.14 -3.06
N ALA A 211 35.39 23.78 -3.93
CA ALA A 211 35.63 23.36 -5.31
C ALA A 211 34.38 23.61 -6.19
N ASP A 212 34.57 24.45 -7.21
CA ASP A 212 33.90 24.57 -8.53
C ASP A 212 32.38 24.19 -8.68
N PRO A 213 31.46 25.13 -9.00
CA PRO A 213 30.02 24.87 -9.06
C PRO A 213 29.52 24.21 -10.36
N THR A 214 30.39 23.57 -11.15
CA THR A 214 30.02 23.05 -12.48
C THR A 214 30.42 21.59 -12.71
N SER A 215 29.99 20.70 -11.82
CA SER A 215 29.65 19.29 -12.11
C SER A 215 29.38 18.56 -10.78
N LEU A 216 28.14 18.66 -10.29
CA LEU A 216 27.68 17.67 -9.31
C LEU A 216 27.80 16.30 -9.99
N PRO A 217 28.52 15.32 -9.42
CA PRO A 217 28.46 13.97 -9.93
C PRO A 217 27.00 13.55 -9.78
N GLU A 218 26.31 13.35 -10.89
CA GLU A 218 25.04 12.64 -10.90
C GLU A 218 25.35 11.29 -10.23
N GLY A 219 24.87 11.12 -8.99
CA GLY A 219 25.00 9.86 -8.28
C GLY A 219 24.52 8.73 -9.19
N PRO A 220 25.09 7.52 -9.07
CA PRO A 220 24.81 6.43 -10.00
C PRO A 220 23.29 6.26 -10.12
N SER A 221 22.79 6.17 -11.35
CA SER A 221 21.37 5.97 -11.58
C SER A 221 20.94 4.66 -10.92
N LEU A 222 19.67 4.57 -10.51
CA LEU A 222 19.16 3.35 -9.88
C LEU A 222 19.40 2.10 -10.75
N ASP A 223 19.36 2.29 -12.08
CA ASP A 223 19.63 1.25 -13.06
C ASP A 223 21.10 0.78 -13.03
N ASP A 224 22.06 1.69 -12.83
CA ASP A 224 23.48 1.34 -12.70
C ASP A 224 23.76 0.54 -11.44
N VAL A 225 23.06 0.88 -10.34
CA VAL A 225 23.16 0.19 -9.05
C VAL A 225 22.62 -1.23 -9.15
N VAL A 226 21.45 -1.40 -9.80
CA VAL A 226 20.85 -2.71 -10.06
C VAL A 226 21.77 -3.56 -10.91
N LYS A 227 22.34 -2.98 -11.97
CA LYS A 227 23.29 -3.68 -12.86
C LYS A 227 24.52 -4.14 -12.08
N ALA A 228 25.18 -3.24 -11.35
CA ALA A 228 26.37 -3.54 -10.58
C ALA A 228 26.12 -4.62 -9.51
N LEU A 229 24.97 -4.56 -8.82
CA LEU A 229 24.61 -5.54 -7.81
C LEU A 229 24.34 -6.93 -8.43
N ASN A 230 23.63 -6.99 -9.56
CA ASN A 230 23.38 -8.24 -10.27
C ASN A 230 24.68 -8.86 -10.80
N ASP A 231 25.58 -8.06 -11.36
CA ASP A 231 26.90 -8.51 -11.83
C ASP A 231 27.77 -9.04 -10.69
N ALA A 232 27.66 -8.44 -9.50
CA ALA A 232 28.36 -8.90 -8.30
C ALA A 232 27.77 -10.21 -7.75
N LEU A 233 26.44 -10.33 -7.72
CA LEU A 233 25.73 -11.55 -7.31
C LEU A 233 26.03 -12.73 -8.24
N ALA A 234 26.06 -12.50 -9.56
CA ALA A 234 26.39 -13.51 -10.56
C ALA A 234 27.82 -14.07 -10.39
N ARG A 235 28.74 -13.26 -9.87
CA ARG A 235 30.14 -13.65 -9.60
C ARG A 235 30.38 -14.11 -8.15
N ALA A 236 29.33 -14.14 -7.31
CA ALA A 236 29.45 -14.35 -5.87
C ALA A 236 30.48 -13.41 -5.18
N ASP A 237 30.61 -12.19 -5.71
CA ASP A 237 31.59 -11.20 -5.23
C ASP A 237 31.02 -10.39 -4.06
N THR A 238 31.26 -10.90 -2.84
CA THR A 238 30.80 -10.26 -1.61
C THR A 238 31.40 -8.87 -1.38
N SER A 239 32.60 -8.60 -1.87
CA SER A 239 33.24 -7.28 -1.72
C SER A 239 32.54 -6.25 -2.60
N ALA A 240 32.27 -6.59 -3.86
CA ALA A 240 31.55 -5.72 -4.79
C ALA A 240 30.10 -5.45 -4.34
N ILE A 241 29.41 -6.44 -3.76
CA ILE A 241 28.07 -6.24 -3.18
C ILE A 241 28.10 -5.19 -2.05
N LYS A 242 29.05 -5.32 -1.13
CA LYS A 242 29.20 -4.38 0.00
C LYS A 242 29.53 -2.98 -0.47
N GLU A 243 30.48 -2.86 -1.40
CA GLU A 243 30.91 -1.58 -1.93
C GLU A 243 29.77 -0.86 -2.65
N THR A 244 29.02 -1.58 -3.49
CA THR A 244 27.86 -1.04 -4.22
C THR A 244 26.78 -0.55 -3.25
N LEU A 245 26.43 -1.35 -2.23
CA LEU A 245 25.44 -0.97 -1.22
C LEU A 245 25.90 0.18 -0.33
N GLY A 246 27.17 0.17 0.06
CA GLY A 246 27.76 1.22 0.89
C GLY A 246 27.85 2.55 0.17
N GLN A 247 28.26 2.54 -1.10
CA GLN A 247 28.31 3.74 -1.92
C GLN A 247 26.91 4.31 -2.12
N PHE A 248 25.96 3.46 -2.48
CA PHE A 248 24.57 3.86 -2.65
C PHE A 248 23.96 4.45 -1.36
N ALA A 249 24.20 3.82 -0.21
CA ALA A 249 23.71 4.30 1.08
C ALA A 249 24.31 5.66 1.47
N ARG A 250 25.56 5.93 1.06
CA ARG A 250 26.20 7.25 1.24
C ARG A 250 25.57 8.30 0.32
N ASP A 251 25.37 7.98 -0.96
CA ASP A 251 24.82 8.91 -1.96
C ASP A 251 23.37 9.32 -1.63
N ARG A 252 22.58 8.40 -1.06
CA ARG A 252 21.20 8.68 -0.59
C ARG A 252 21.15 9.38 0.78
N GLY A 253 22.26 9.37 1.52
CA GLY A 253 22.35 9.90 2.87
C GLY A 253 22.08 8.86 3.96
N MET A 254 23.11 8.56 4.75
CA MET A 254 23.08 7.50 5.77
C MET A 254 22.01 7.71 6.85
N SER A 255 21.67 8.97 7.16
CA SER A 255 20.61 9.32 8.11
C SER A 255 19.22 8.93 7.62
N GLN A 256 18.97 9.00 6.32
CA GLN A 256 17.71 8.58 5.72
C GLN A 256 17.60 7.05 5.73
N VAL A 257 18.65 6.36 5.30
CA VAL A 257 18.71 4.90 5.30
C VAL A 257 18.54 4.34 6.72
N ALA A 258 19.18 4.92 7.74
CA ALA A 258 19.00 4.53 9.13
C ALA A 258 17.53 4.61 9.59
N ARG A 259 16.84 5.70 9.23
CA ARG A 259 15.43 5.92 9.57
C ARG A 259 14.50 4.93 8.87
N GLU A 260 14.74 4.65 7.59
CA GLU A 260 13.94 3.74 6.77
C GLU A 260 14.18 2.26 7.14
N THR A 261 15.39 1.90 7.59
CA THR A 261 15.77 0.52 7.95
C THR A 261 15.57 0.18 9.43
N GLY A 262 15.41 1.18 10.30
CA GLY A 262 15.40 1.01 11.75
C GLY A 262 16.76 0.62 12.34
N LEU A 263 17.85 0.78 11.58
CA LEU A 263 19.21 0.46 12.01
C LEU A 263 19.93 1.71 12.52
N ALA A 264 20.82 1.54 13.50
CA ALA A 264 21.67 2.61 13.97
C ALA A 264 22.63 3.06 12.85
N ARG A 265 22.80 4.36 12.67
CA ARG A 265 23.68 4.94 11.63
C ARG A 265 25.11 4.44 11.73
N GLU A 266 25.63 4.31 12.95
CA GLU A 266 26.97 3.77 13.23
C GLU A 266 27.11 2.29 12.85
N SER A 267 26.03 1.52 13.05
CA SER A 267 25.97 0.11 12.63
C SER A 267 26.00 0.00 11.11
N LEU A 268 25.27 0.87 10.40
CA LEU A 268 25.29 0.94 8.94
C LEU A 268 26.68 1.32 8.41
N TYR A 269 27.33 2.34 8.98
CA TYR A 269 28.70 2.70 8.59
C TYR A 269 29.68 1.55 8.81
N ARG A 270 29.65 0.91 9.99
CA ARG A 270 30.56 -0.22 10.30
C ARG A 270 30.32 -1.44 9.40
N SER A 271 29.07 -1.69 9.03
CA SER A 271 28.67 -2.88 8.28
C SER A 271 28.86 -2.71 6.78
N LEU A 272 28.67 -1.50 6.25
CA LEU A 272 28.73 -1.20 4.80
C LEU A 272 30.06 -0.54 4.37
N ASP A 273 31.03 -0.40 5.29
CA ASP A 273 32.38 0.03 4.95
C ASP A 273 33.18 -1.13 4.29
N SER A 274 34.26 -0.77 3.59
CA SER A 274 35.21 -1.65 2.90
C SER A 274 35.69 -2.85 3.74
N LYS A 275 35.85 -2.66 5.06
CA LYS A 275 36.26 -3.71 6.01
C LYS A 275 35.10 -4.34 6.79
N GLY A 276 33.88 -3.86 6.58
CA GLY A 276 32.67 -4.34 7.23
C GLY A 276 32.25 -5.72 6.75
N ASN A 277 31.46 -6.41 7.58
CA ASN A 277 30.77 -7.64 7.23
C ASN A 277 29.29 -7.49 7.57
N PRO A 278 28.47 -6.96 6.65
CA PRO A 278 27.06 -6.77 6.93
C PRO A 278 26.39 -8.13 7.01
N GLU A 279 25.61 -8.32 8.08
CA GLU A 279 24.72 -9.47 8.13
C GLU A 279 23.76 -9.45 6.94
N PHE A 280 23.35 -10.62 6.48
CA PHE A 280 22.40 -10.74 5.38
C PHE A 280 21.11 -9.96 5.64
N THR A 281 20.65 -9.92 6.89
CA THR A 281 19.53 -9.08 7.36
C THR A 281 19.75 -7.60 7.09
N THR A 282 20.97 -7.09 7.30
CA THR A 282 21.35 -5.71 7.02
C THR A 282 21.31 -5.43 5.52
N ILE A 283 21.82 -6.36 4.70
CA ILE A 283 21.75 -6.28 3.23
C ILE A 283 20.29 -6.16 2.77
N LEU A 284 19.40 -7.02 3.27
CA LEU A 284 17.98 -7.01 2.92
C LEU A 284 17.28 -5.71 3.33
N LYS A 285 17.54 -5.22 4.54
CA LYS A 285 16.97 -3.96 5.03
C LYS A 285 17.41 -2.78 4.17
N VAL A 286 18.70 -2.70 3.86
CA VAL A 286 19.27 -1.64 3.02
C VAL A 286 18.64 -1.68 1.63
N LEU A 287 18.59 -2.84 0.97
CA LEU A 287 17.93 -2.98 -0.33
C LEU A 287 16.46 -2.55 -0.29
N SER A 288 15.72 -2.97 0.74
CA SER A 288 14.32 -2.62 0.92
C SER A 288 14.10 -1.12 1.12
N SER A 289 14.98 -0.42 1.84
CA SER A 289 14.88 1.04 2.04
C SER A 289 14.96 1.82 0.74
N VAL A 290 15.58 1.21 -0.28
CA VAL A 290 15.80 1.81 -1.59
C VAL A 290 14.71 1.40 -2.60
N GLY A 291 13.83 0.47 -2.23
CA GLY A 291 12.86 -0.11 -3.14
C GLY A 291 13.43 -1.21 -4.05
N LEU A 292 14.63 -1.70 -3.74
CA LEU A 292 15.24 -2.85 -4.40
C LEU A 292 14.85 -4.15 -3.69
N ARG A 293 14.76 -5.25 -4.44
CA ARG A 293 14.39 -6.58 -3.92
C ARG A 293 15.36 -7.61 -4.46
N LEU A 294 15.73 -8.58 -3.63
CA LEU A 294 16.45 -9.77 -4.08
C LEU A 294 15.46 -10.81 -4.61
N GLU A 295 15.78 -11.38 -5.76
CA GLU A 295 15.00 -12.42 -6.44
C GLU A 295 15.86 -13.67 -6.61
N VAL A 296 15.29 -14.86 -6.36
CA VAL A 296 15.95 -16.15 -6.60
C VAL A 296 15.39 -16.74 -7.88
N LYS A 297 16.28 -17.07 -8.83
CA LYS A 297 15.92 -17.72 -10.10
C LYS A 297 16.58 -19.10 -10.20
N PRO A 298 15.96 -20.07 -10.89
CA PRO A 298 16.62 -21.33 -11.22
C PRO A 298 17.92 -21.04 -11.97
N ASP A 299 19.00 -21.70 -11.55
CA ASP A 299 20.24 -21.70 -12.31
C ASP A 299 20.09 -22.69 -13.46
N GLU A 300 19.72 -22.19 -14.64
CA GLU A 300 19.54 -23.00 -15.86
C GLU A 300 20.84 -23.74 -16.29
N GLY A 301 21.98 -23.43 -15.66
CA GLY A 301 23.25 -24.14 -15.83
C GLY A 301 23.49 -25.33 -14.90
N LYS A 302 22.63 -25.56 -13.90
CA LYS A 302 22.72 -26.72 -13.00
C LYS A 302 21.59 -27.71 -13.28
N THR A 303 21.83 -28.63 -14.21
CA THR A 303 21.00 -29.82 -14.40
C THR A 303 21.05 -30.67 -13.13
N GLU A 304 19.89 -30.90 -12.52
CA GLU A 304 19.73 -31.70 -11.30
C GLU A 304 20.34 -33.11 -11.49
N THR A 305 21.28 -33.48 -10.62
CA THR A 305 21.72 -34.86 -10.36
C THR A 305 21.17 -35.33 -9.03
#